data_AF-A0AAV0ZGR4-F1
#
_entry.id   AF-A0AAV0ZGR4-F1
#
_cell.length_a   1.000
_cell.length_b   1.000
_cell.length_c   1.000
_cell.angle_alpha   90.00
_cell.angle_beta   90.00
_cell.angle_gamma   90.00
#
_symmetry.space_group_name_H-M   'P 1'
#
loop_
_entity.id
_entity.type
_entity.pdbx_description
1 polymer ?
#
loop_
_entity_poly.entity_id
_entity_poly.type
_entity_poly.pdbx_seq_one_letter_code
_entity_poly.pdbx_strand_id
1 'polypeptide(L)'
;MLNLLRRKNIPITSTFSSLHSSSNSNTNTNTILQILTNPKNNTNITKATSLTRQHLQNSNKPTNTCFSLFHALNSNPATTPRSFEVLILSLCQLSLVQEALWVFNTLNPNLPPLRACNALLYSLVKTKKFDSVWEIFNNMMSRGFSPTVITYGILLNCCCYQGDFSNACKVFDEMIQRRIEPNVVIYTILIRVFCNEAEMGEAERIFKLMRETRVDPNLYTYVTLIDGYCKVGNVKRVFELYSDMLWHGLHPDVVTFANLVDVLCKAGDLKAARSCFVYMDKFGVFPNSHVYNCLIDGYCKAGDLVEAMRLRDEMKRNGVFWDVFTCSILVKGLSDSGKFEESKDLMEEMGKAGVFANAVTYNVLIDGYCKMGDMVKAIEVCSQMTARKVEPNEITFSTLIDGFCKNGNIKAAMGLYTEMVIKGLKPDVVTYTTLIDGHCEDGNNKVAFELHKEMLNAGLKPNVVTITSLINGLLNDGRTYAAIRLFLEKTGVGFPGGKMDRSGLCSPNDVMYAVLIQGLCKDGHIFKATKFFKEMRCSGFKPDLVLYVIMLEAHFRFKHVVDAMMLHADILKMGVLRNTSICRVLSTGYRELRFETSSNVF
;
A
#
# COMPACT_ATOMS: atom_id res chain seq x y z
N MET A 1 22.85 25.62 2.39
CA MET A 1 24.09 24.80 2.46
C MET A 1 24.88 24.92 1.15
N LEU A 2 25.17 26.16 0.72
CA LEU A 2 25.83 26.49 -0.57
C LEU A 2 26.83 27.67 -0.41
N ASN A 3 27.13 28.09 0.82
CA ASN A 3 27.97 29.25 1.13
C ASN A 3 29.25 28.92 1.93
N LEU A 4 29.69 27.66 2.00
CA LEU A 4 30.86 27.25 2.79
C LEU A 4 32.02 26.60 1.99
N LEU A 5 32.03 26.72 0.67
CA LEU A 5 33.14 26.24 -0.18
C LEU A 5 33.91 27.35 -0.92
N ARG A 6 33.82 28.61 -0.45
CA ARG A 6 34.43 29.78 -1.10
C ARG A 6 35.71 30.30 -0.41
N ARG A 7 36.47 29.44 0.28
CA ARG A 7 37.77 29.80 0.88
C ARG A 7 38.83 28.73 0.71
N LYS A 8 39.34 28.57 -0.53
CA LYS A 8 40.75 28.25 -0.81
C LYS A 8 41.10 28.82 -2.19
N ASN A 9 41.89 29.90 -2.19
CA ASN A 9 42.44 30.58 -3.35
C ASN A 9 43.31 29.64 -4.21
N ILE A 10 42.86 29.28 -5.41
CA ILE A 10 43.70 28.74 -6.48
C ILE A 10 43.22 29.40 -7.80
N PRO A 11 44.12 29.94 -8.65
CA PRO A 11 43.79 30.98 -9.60
C PRO A 11 43.12 30.44 -10.87
N ILE A 12 42.04 31.09 -11.28
CA ILE A 12 41.41 30.94 -12.60
C ILE A 12 42.13 31.94 -13.52
N THR A 13 43.08 31.48 -14.32
CA THR A 13 43.58 32.27 -15.46
C THR A 13 42.69 32.03 -16.67
N SER A 14 42.08 33.14 -17.06
CA SER A 14 41.34 33.43 -18.27
C SER A 14 42.01 32.96 -19.57
N THR A 15 41.21 32.38 -20.47
CA THR A 15 41.15 32.79 -21.88
C THR A 15 39.79 32.41 -22.45
N PHE A 16 38.86 33.37 -22.47
CA PHE A 16 37.63 33.34 -23.25
C PHE A 16 37.57 34.63 -24.07
N SER A 17 37.77 34.50 -25.37
CA SER A 17 37.40 35.40 -26.46
C SER A 17 37.74 34.61 -27.71
N SER A 18 36.88 34.32 -28.68
CA SER A 18 35.68 34.96 -29.18
C SER A 18 35.07 33.97 -30.18
N LEU A 19 33.75 33.88 -30.29
CA LEU A 19 33.02 33.72 -31.57
C LEU A 19 31.53 33.58 -31.27
N HIS A 20 30.82 34.68 -31.49
CA HIS A 20 29.36 34.68 -31.59
C HIS A 20 28.93 34.13 -32.96
N SER A 21 27.73 33.56 -32.94
CA SER A 21 26.81 33.29 -34.04
C SER A 21 27.15 32.20 -35.06
N SER A 22 26.25 31.21 -35.10
CA SER A 22 26.02 30.21 -36.15
C SER A 22 27.17 29.24 -36.49
N SER A 23 27.48 28.28 -35.60
CA SER A 23 28.09 26.98 -35.94
C SER A 23 28.35 26.03 -34.73
N ASN A 24 27.64 26.19 -33.60
CA ASN A 24 28.03 25.55 -32.33
C ASN A 24 27.64 24.07 -32.12
N SER A 25 26.97 23.38 -33.05
CA SER A 25 26.64 21.95 -32.84
C SER A 25 27.81 21.02 -33.16
N ASN A 26 28.60 21.33 -34.20
CA ASN A 26 29.67 20.44 -34.69
C ASN A 26 30.98 20.56 -33.89
N THR A 27 31.26 21.72 -33.30
CA THR A 27 32.42 21.92 -32.42
C THR A 27 32.24 21.20 -31.08
N ASN A 28 31.00 21.14 -30.59
CA ASN A 28 30.65 20.53 -29.30
C ASN A 28 30.66 18.99 -29.33
N THR A 29 30.17 18.36 -30.39
CA THR A 29 30.24 16.90 -30.57
C THR A 29 31.67 16.40 -30.73
N ASN A 30 32.53 17.12 -31.45
CA ASN A 30 33.94 16.76 -31.63
C ASN A 30 34.73 16.78 -30.32
N THR A 31 34.43 17.71 -29.41
CA THR A 31 35.08 17.80 -28.09
C THR A 31 34.71 16.59 -27.21
N ILE A 32 33.43 16.19 -27.21
CA ILE A 32 32.96 15.00 -26.48
C ILE A 32 33.49 13.71 -27.12
N LEU A 33 33.55 13.65 -28.45
CA LEU A 33 34.14 12.53 -29.18
C LEU A 33 35.62 12.36 -28.79
N GLN A 34 36.37 13.45 -28.69
CA GLN A 34 37.75 13.42 -28.17
C GLN A 34 37.81 12.95 -26.71
N ILE A 35 36.90 13.39 -25.85
CA ILE A 35 36.85 12.92 -24.45
C ILE A 35 36.56 11.41 -24.36
N LEU A 36 35.63 10.90 -25.17
CA LEU A 36 35.17 9.51 -25.18
C LEU A 36 36.10 8.55 -25.94
N THR A 37 36.97 9.07 -26.81
CA THR A 37 37.98 8.29 -27.56
C THR A 37 39.40 8.46 -27.01
N ASN A 38 39.63 9.37 -26.06
CA ASN A 38 40.95 9.58 -25.46
C ASN A 38 41.35 8.41 -24.52
N PRO A 39 42.47 7.72 -24.79
CA PRO A 39 42.92 6.57 -23.99
C PRO A 39 43.25 6.91 -22.54
N LYS A 40 43.61 8.16 -22.21
CA LYS A 40 43.82 8.60 -20.80
C LYS A 40 42.50 8.70 -20.03
N ASN A 41 41.40 9.10 -20.68
CA ASN A 41 40.08 9.17 -20.05
C ASN A 41 39.40 7.79 -19.93
N ASN A 42 39.82 6.80 -20.73
CA ASN A 42 39.40 5.40 -20.59
C ASN A 42 39.83 4.76 -19.25
N THR A 43 40.82 5.35 -18.55
CA THR A 43 41.23 4.93 -17.20
C THR A 43 40.39 5.55 -16.08
N ASN A 44 39.67 6.64 -16.34
CA ASN A 44 38.94 7.39 -15.32
C ASN A 44 37.48 7.66 -15.73
N ILE A 45 36.70 6.57 -15.81
CA ILE A 45 35.29 6.54 -16.25
C ILE A 45 34.44 7.57 -15.51
N THR A 46 34.62 7.74 -14.20
CA THR A 46 33.84 8.68 -13.39
C THR A 46 34.03 10.13 -13.84
N LYS A 47 35.27 10.51 -14.20
CA LYS A 47 35.58 11.83 -14.75
C LYS A 47 34.96 12.00 -16.14
N ALA A 48 35.09 11.01 -17.02
CA ALA A 48 34.48 11.03 -18.35
C ALA A 48 32.95 11.13 -18.29
N THR A 49 32.29 10.33 -17.46
CA THR A 49 30.83 10.40 -17.23
C THR A 49 30.41 11.76 -16.67
N SER A 50 31.20 12.36 -15.77
CA SER A 50 30.87 13.68 -15.21
C SER A 50 30.90 14.80 -16.24
N LEU A 51 31.89 14.79 -17.14
CA LEU A 51 32.03 15.77 -18.21
C LEU A 51 30.93 15.60 -19.24
N THR A 52 30.69 14.37 -19.72
CA THR A 52 29.61 14.07 -20.66
C THR A 52 28.24 14.44 -20.09
N ARG A 53 27.99 14.18 -18.80
CA ARG A 53 26.76 14.58 -18.11
C ARG A 53 26.59 16.10 -18.08
N GLN A 54 27.60 16.85 -17.64
CA GLN A 54 27.54 18.30 -17.55
C GLN A 54 27.28 18.93 -18.92
N HIS A 55 27.84 18.36 -19.99
CA HIS A 55 27.58 18.83 -21.35
C HIS A 55 26.18 18.49 -21.85
N LEU A 56 25.67 17.29 -21.59
CA LEU A 56 24.29 16.92 -21.94
C LEU A 56 23.26 17.80 -21.19
N GLN A 57 23.54 18.18 -19.94
CA GLN A 57 22.72 19.12 -19.16
C GLN A 57 22.69 20.53 -19.76
N ASN A 58 23.80 20.98 -20.34
CA ASN A 58 23.91 22.32 -20.94
C ASN A 58 23.34 22.39 -22.37
N SER A 59 22.87 21.27 -22.93
CA SER A 59 22.29 21.25 -24.27
C SER A 59 20.78 21.58 -24.24
N ASN A 60 20.33 22.49 -25.11
CA ASN A 60 18.90 22.84 -25.22
C ASN A 60 18.01 21.67 -25.70
N LYS A 61 18.60 20.60 -26.26
CA LYS A 61 17.93 19.38 -26.73
C LYS A 61 18.81 18.15 -26.46
N PRO A 62 18.72 17.52 -25.27
CA PRO A 62 19.59 16.40 -24.89
C PRO A 62 19.40 15.16 -25.75
N THR A 63 18.18 14.91 -26.21
CA THR A 63 17.85 13.79 -27.12
C THR A 63 18.57 13.90 -28.47
N ASN A 64 18.52 15.06 -29.12
CA ASN A 64 19.23 15.31 -30.40
C ASN A 64 20.75 15.24 -30.22
N THR A 65 21.24 15.73 -29.08
CA THR A 65 22.66 15.67 -28.73
C THR A 65 23.11 14.22 -28.55
N CYS A 66 22.29 13.38 -27.90
CA CYS A 66 22.54 11.94 -27.79
C CYS A 66 22.61 11.25 -29.15
N PHE A 67 21.66 11.50 -30.05
CA PHE A 67 21.69 10.94 -31.41
C PHE A 67 22.97 11.34 -32.17
N SER A 68 23.33 12.62 -32.13
CA SER A 68 24.54 13.13 -32.80
C SER A 68 25.83 12.50 -32.23
N LEU A 69 25.91 12.33 -30.91
CA LEU A 69 27.04 11.69 -30.23
C LEU A 69 27.13 10.20 -30.54
N PHE A 70 25.99 9.51 -30.57
CA PHE A 70 25.95 8.10 -30.95
C PHE A 70 26.44 7.88 -32.38
N HIS A 71 25.95 8.68 -33.35
CA HIS A 71 26.41 8.59 -34.73
C HIS A 71 27.90 8.91 -34.86
N ALA A 72 28.39 9.96 -34.17
CA ALA A 72 29.80 10.32 -34.19
C ALA A 72 30.70 9.21 -33.60
N LEU A 73 30.24 8.53 -32.54
CA LEU A 73 30.93 7.37 -31.96
C LEU A 73 30.89 6.16 -32.90
N ASN A 74 29.75 5.86 -33.49
CA ASN A 74 29.59 4.69 -34.35
C ASN A 74 30.38 4.81 -35.67
N SER A 75 30.57 6.03 -36.17
CA SER A 75 31.37 6.29 -37.38
C SER A 75 32.89 6.40 -37.12
N ASN A 76 33.34 6.38 -35.86
CA ASN A 76 34.76 6.58 -35.52
C ASN A 76 35.48 5.23 -35.30
N PRO A 77 36.59 4.95 -36.04
CA PRO A 77 37.35 3.71 -35.89
C PRO A 77 38.07 3.56 -34.54
N ALA A 78 38.25 4.64 -33.77
CA ALA A 78 38.84 4.60 -32.42
C ALA A 78 37.83 4.28 -31.30
N THR A 79 36.57 4.03 -31.64
CA THR A 79 35.50 3.79 -30.66
C THR A 79 35.62 2.41 -30.03
N THR A 80 35.57 2.37 -28.70
CA THR A 80 35.59 1.12 -27.93
C THR A 80 34.19 0.87 -27.31
N PRO A 81 33.84 -0.37 -26.95
CA PRO A 81 32.62 -0.66 -26.16
C PRO A 81 32.51 0.18 -24.87
N ARG A 82 33.66 0.64 -24.35
CA ARG A 82 33.78 1.51 -23.17
C ARG A 82 33.34 2.95 -23.43
N SER A 83 33.46 3.45 -24.66
CA SER A 83 32.94 4.77 -25.05
C SER A 83 31.41 4.80 -24.98
N PHE A 84 30.75 3.70 -25.33
CA PHE A 84 29.30 3.53 -25.15
C PHE A 84 28.89 3.30 -23.69
N GLU A 85 29.75 2.67 -22.87
CA GLU A 85 29.56 2.58 -21.41
C GLU A 85 29.38 3.97 -20.78
N VAL A 86 30.29 4.90 -21.10
CA VAL A 86 30.26 6.28 -20.57
C VAL A 86 29.00 7.02 -21.03
N LEU A 87 28.55 6.83 -22.27
CA LEU A 87 27.33 7.44 -22.80
C LEU A 87 26.09 6.94 -22.04
N ILE A 88 25.90 5.62 -21.92
CA ILE A 88 24.76 5.01 -21.22
C ILE A 88 24.74 5.45 -19.75
N LEU A 89 25.89 5.42 -19.05
CA LEU A 89 25.98 5.87 -17.66
C LEU A 89 25.60 7.35 -17.50
N SER A 90 26.00 8.21 -18.44
CA SER A 90 25.68 9.64 -18.41
C SER A 90 24.18 9.87 -18.61
N LEU A 91 23.55 9.14 -19.54
CA LEU A 91 22.11 9.21 -19.80
C LEU A 91 21.29 8.72 -18.60
N CYS A 92 21.69 7.60 -17.99
CA CYS A 92 21.03 7.07 -16.78
C CYS A 92 21.11 8.07 -15.62
N GLN A 93 22.26 8.73 -15.42
CA GLN A 93 22.41 9.76 -14.38
C GLN A 93 21.53 10.99 -14.61
N LEU A 94 21.16 11.27 -15.86
CA LEU A 94 20.22 12.33 -16.24
C LEU A 94 18.76 11.90 -16.25
N SER A 95 18.47 10.64 -15.87
CA SER A 95 17.13 10.06 -15.98
C SER A 95 16.56 10.05 -17.40
N LEU A 96 17.43 10.12 -18.43
CA LEU A 96 17.09 10.01 -19.85
C LEU A 96 17.08 8.54 -20.28
N VAL A 97 16.13 7.80 -19.71
CA VAL A 97 16.13 6.32 -19.77
C VAL A 97 15.76 5.81 -21.17
N GLN A 98 14.92 6.53 -21.93
CA GLN A 98 14.54 6.12 -23.29
C GLN A 98 15.71 6.24 -24.26
N GLU A 99 16.50 7.30 -24.15
CA GLU A 99 17.71 7.49 -24.94
C GLU A 99 18.76 6.44 -24.60
N ALA A 100 18.93 6.11 -23.32
CA ALA A 100 19.83 5.04 -22.90
C ALA A 100 19.39 3.67 -23.43
N LEU A 101 18.08 3.39 -23.43
CA LEU A 101 17.49 2.17 -24.00
C LEU A 101 17.69 2.12 -25.53
N TRP A 102 17.49 3.24 -26.21
CA TRP A 102 17.72 3.36 -27.64
C TRP A 102 19.18 3.09 -28.00
N VAL A 103 20.14 3.68 -27.27
CA VAL A 103 21.57 3.41 -27.46
C VAL A 103 21.87 1.92 -27.26
N PHE A 104 21.34 1.29 -26.21
CA PHE A 104 21.54 -0.14 -25.96
C PHE A 104 21.00 -1.03 -27.10
N ASN A 105 19.79 -0.75 -27.58
CA ASN A 105 19.17 -1.55 -28.66
C ASN A 105 19.86 -1.35 -30.02
N THR A 106 20.39 -0.15 -30.27
CA THR A 106 21.07 0.19 -31.53
C THR A 106 22.49 -0.38 -31.59
N LEU A 107 23.09 -0.69 -30.43
CA LEU A 107 24.36 -1.39 -30.30
C LEU A 107 24.21 -2.88 -30.59
N ASN A 108 23.98 -3.23 -31.86
CA ASN A 108 23.95 -4.60 -32.36
C ASN A 108 25.03 -4.75 -33.45
N PRO A 109 26.11 -5.54 -33.29
CA PRO A 109 26.33 -6.63 -32.31
C PRO A 109 27.22 -6.27 -31.09
N ASN A 110 27.76 -5.06 -31.00
CA ASN A 110 28.74 -4.67 -29.96
C ASN A 110 28.07 -4.28 -28.64
N LEU A 111 27.95 -5.22 -27.71
CA LEU A 111 27.31 -5.00 -26.41
C LEU A 111 28.09 -4.04 -25.51
N PRO A 112 27.39 -3.16 -24.76
CA PRO A 112 28.02 -2.36 -23.73
C PRO A 112 28.44 -3.24 -22.53
N PRO A 113 29.47 -2.84 -21.75
CA PRO A 113 29.91 -3.58 -20.57
C PRO A 113 28.80 -3.80 -19.53
N LEU A 114 28.88 -4.90 -18.76
CA LEU A 114 27.88 -5.29 -17.75
C LEU A 114 27.51 -4.16 -16.77
N ARG A 115 28.47 -3.29 -16.45
CA ARG A 115 28.24 -2.12 -15.59
C ARG A 115 27.23 -1.13 -16.18
N ALA A 116 27.30 -0.86 -17.49
CA ALA A 116 26.33 0.00 -18.16
C ALA A 116 24.96 -0.68 -18.26
N CYS A 117 24.93 -1.99 -18.51
CA CYS A 117 23.68 -2.76 -18.50
C CYS A 117 22.99 -2.74 -17.13
N ASN A 118 23.75 -3.00 -16.05
CA ASN A 118 23.22 -2.93 -14.68
C ASN A 118 22.75 -1.50 -14.33
N ALA A 119 23.45 -0.46 -14.78
CA ALA A 119 23.01 0.92 -14.57
C ALA A 119 21.71 1.25 -15.32
N LEU A 120 21.55 0.73 -16.55
CA LEU A 120 20.32 0.85 -17.33
C LEU A 120 19.17 0.12 -16.64
N LEU A 121 19.37 -1.15 -16.24
CA LEU A 121 18.36 -1.92 -15.48
C LEU A 121 17.95 -1.20 -14.21
N TYR A 122 18.91 -0.71 -13.42
CA TYR A 122 18.62 0.06 -12.20
C TYR A 122 17.84 1.34 -12.49
N SER A 123 18.20 2.06 -13.56
CA SER A 123 17.50 3.28 -13.98
C SER A 123 16.06 2.98 -14.42
N LEU A 124 15.85 1.88 -15.14
CA LEU A 124 14.52 1.41 -15.56
C LEU A 124 13.63 1.11 -14.35
N VAL A 125 14.17 0.37 -13.36
CA VAL A 125 13.48 0.09 -12.09
C VAL A 125 13.11 1.38 -11.37
N LYS A 126 14.04 2.34 -11.28
CA LYS A 126 13.79 3.65 -10.63
C LYS A 126 12.68 4.45 -11.34
N THR A 127 12.60 4.35 -12.66
CA THR A 127 11.53 4.98 -13.46
C THR A 127 10.25 4.16 -13.57
N LYS A 128 10.14 3.04 -12.83
CA LYS A 128 8.97 2.13 -12.82
C LYS A 128 8.61 1.54 -14.20
N LYS A 129 9.59 1.38 -15.09
CA LYS A 129 9.41 0.74 -16.41
C LYS A 129 9.75 -0.74 -16.34
N PHE A 130 8.92 -1.51 -15.63
CA PHE A 130 9.25 -2.88 -15.25
C PHE A 130 9.29 -3.87 -16.43
N ASP A 131 8.41 -3.73 -17.42
CA ASP A 131 8.37 -4.63 -18.59
C ASP A 131 9.69 -4.60 -19.37
N SER A 132 10.25 -3.40 -19.56
CA SER A 132 11.55 -3.21 -20.22
C SER A 132 12.72 -3.79 -19.43
N VAL A 133 12.62 -3.95 -18.09
CA VAL A 133 13.68 -4.57 -17.28
C VAL A 133 13.87 -6.03 -17.69
N TRP A 134 12.77 -6.77 -17.83
CA TRP A 134 12.81 -8.19 -18.19
C TRP A 134 13.23 -8.43 -19.64
N GLU A 135 12.78 -7.57 -20.57
CA GLU A 135 13.21 -7.60 -21.96
C GLU A 135 14.74 -7.42 -22.09
N ILE A 136 15.29 -6.41 -21.41
CA ILE A 136 16.73 -6.13 -21.43
C ILE A 136 17.51 -7.24 -20.73
N PHE A 137 17.02 -7.77 -19.61
CA PHE A 137 17.66 -8.90 -18.96
C PHE A 137 17.72 -10.12 -19.89
N ASN A 138 16.61 -10.51 -20.53
CA ASN A 138 16.59 -11.62 -21.49
C ASN A 138 17.50 -11.36 -22.71
N ASN A 139 17.58 -10.12 -23.17
CA ASN A 139 18.50 -9.71 -24.22
C ASN A 139 19.98 -9.88 -23.79
N MET A 140 20.32 -9.48 -22.56
CA MET A 140 21.66 -9.70 -22.00
C MET A 140 21.98 -11.21 -21.90
N MET A 141 21.01 -12.02 -21.48
CA MET A 141 21.18 -13.46 -21.32
C MET A 141 21.36 -14.20 -22.64
N SER A 142 20.53 -13.90 -23.65
CA SER A 142 20.62 -14.53 -24.98
C SER A 142 21.94 -14.23 -25.70
N ARG A 143 22.61 -13.14 -25.31
CA ARG A 143 23.90 -12.72 -25.85
C ARG A 143 25.10 -13.15 -24.99
N GLY A 144 24.89 -14.02 -24.00
CA GLY A 144 25.97 -14.68 -23.25
C GLY A 144 26.55 -13.90 -22.07
N PHE A 145 25.87 -12.88 -21.55
CA PHE A 145 26.30 -12.26 -20.28
C PHE A 145 26.18 -13.25 -19.12
N SER A 146 27.15 -13.20 -18.21
CA SER A 146 27.06 -13.85 -16.90
C SER A 146 26.52 -12.83 -15.88
N PRO A 147 25.30 -13.01 -15.36
CA PRO A 147 24.75 -12.15 -14.30
C PRO A 147 25.63 -12.19 -13.06
N THR A 148 25.59 -11.12 -12.29
CA THR A 148 26.28 -11.01 -11.00
C THR A 148 25.27 -10.84 -9.87
N VAL A 149 25.74 -10.90 -8.63
CA VAL A 149 24.93 -10.56 -7.44
C VAL A 149 24.26 -9.19 -7.59
N ILE A 150 24.93 -8.22 -8.22
CA ILE A 150 24.35 -6.89 -8.48
C ILE A 150 23.17 -6.97 -9.46
N THR A 151 23.31 -7.75 -10.54
CA THR A 151 22.25 -7.94 -11.54
C THR A 151 21.02 -8.56 -10.88
N TYR A 152 21.19 -9.63 -10.11
CA TYR A 152 20.11 -10.27 -9.37
C TYR A 152 19.51 -9.36 -8.29
N GLY A 153 20.32 -8.57 -7.60
CA GLY A 153 19.82 -7.57 -6.64
C GLY A 153 18.92 -6.51 -7.30
N ILE A 154 19.23 -6.08 -8.52
CA ILE A 154 18.37 -5.15 -9.28
C ILE A 154 17.04 -5.81 -9.66
N LEU A 155 17.07 -7.05 -10.15
CA LEU A 155 15.86 -7.80 -10.52
C LEU A 155 14.97 -8.08 -9.31
N LEU A 156 15.54 -8.49 -8.18
CA LEU A 156 14.77 -8.70 -6.96
C LEU A 156 14.19 -7.39 -6.41
N ASN A 157 14.91 -6.28 -6.55
CA ASN A 157 14.37 -4.96 -6.22
C ASN A 157 13.24 -4.54 -7.17
N CYS A 158 13.29 -4.95 -8.45
CA CYS A 158 12.18 -4.80 -9.40
C CYS A 158 10.95 -5.56 -8.90
N CYS A 159 11.09 -6.85 -8.57
CA CYS A 159 10.01 -7.66 -8.00
C CYS A 159 9.44 -7.03 -6.71
N CYS A 160 10.31 -6.47 -5.85
CA CYS A 160 9.91 -5.76 -4.64
C CYS A 160 9.02 -4.55 -4.90
N TYR A 161 9.31 -3.76 -5.94
CA TYR A 161 8.45 -2.64 -6.34
C TYR A 161 7.15 -3.06 -7.03
N GLN A 162 7.13 -4.23 -7.66
CA GLN A 162 5.94 -4.79 -8.31
C GLN A 162 5.03 -5.57 -7.35
N GLY A 163 5.50 -5.94 -6.16
CA GLY A 163 4.79 -6.88 -5.27
C GLY A 163 4.77 -8.32 -5.79
N ASP A 164 5.63 -8.64 -6.77
CA ASP A 164 5.61 -9.95 -7.43
C ASP A 164 6.59 -10.92 -6.76
N PHE A 165 6.12 -11.55 -5.68
CA PHE A 165 6.91 -12.53 -4.93
C PHE A 165 7.15 -13.84 -5.70
N SER A 166 6.25 -14.22 -6.61
CA SER A 166 6.41 -15.44 -7.42
C SER A 166 7.64 -15.33 -8.32
N ASN A 167 7.79 -14.19 -9.00
CA ASN A 167 8.99 -13.94 -9.81
C ASN A 167 10.22 -13.70 -8.93
N ALA A 168 10.08 -13.11 -7.74
CA ALA A 168 11.21 -12.99 -6.80
C ALA A 168 11.81 -14.35 -6.42
N CYS A 169 10.97 -15.36 -6.12
CA CYS A 169 11.44 -16.73 -5.86
C CYS A 169 12.16 -17.33 -7.06
N LYS A 170 11.58 -17.22 -8.27
CA LYS A 170 12.21 -17.76 -9.49
C LYS A 170 13.59 -17.15 -9.75
N VAL A 171 13.71 -15.83 -9.58
CA VAL A 171 14.97 -15.10 -9.76
C VAL A 171 16.01 -15.53 -8.72
N PHE A 172 15.58 -15.75 -7.47
CA PHE A 172 16.47 -16.27 -6.43
C PHE A 172 16.91 -17.71 -6.71
N ASP A 173 15.99 -18.59 -7.08
CA ASP A 173 16.31 -19.98 -7.42
C ASP A 173 17.25 -20.06 -8.63
N GLU A 174 17.06 -19.21 -9.65
CA GLU A 174 17.97 -19.11 -10.80
C GLU A 174 19.38 -18.67 -10.36
N MET A 175 19.48 -17.70 -9.44
CA MET A 175 20.76 -17.24 -8.89
C MET A 175 21.52 -18.39 -8.19
N ILE A 176 20.82 -19.19 -7.39
CA ILE A 176 21.39 -20.36 -6.71
C ILE A 176 21.79 -21.46 -7.71
N GLN A 177 20.96 -21.75 -8.71
CA GLN A 177 21.26 -22.73 -9.77
C GLN A 177 22.53 -22.35 -10.56
N ARG A 178 22.76 -21.05 -10.76
CA ARG A 178 23.99 -20.51 -11.38
C ARG A 178 25.19 -20.44 -10.43
N ARG A 179 25.06 -20.91 -9.19
CA ARG A 179 26.11 -20.91 -8.16
C ARG A 179 26.61 -19.51 -7.81
N ILE A 180 25.72 -18.52 -7.86
CA ILE A 180 26.05 -17.17 -7.42
C ILE A 180 25.57 -17.03 -5.98
N GLU A 181 26.50 -16.83 -5.04
CA GLU A 181 26.19 -16.79 -3.62
C GLU A 181 25.41 -15.51 -3.24
N PRO A 182 24.25 -15.63 -2.57
CA PRO A 182 23.52 -14.47 -2.08
C PRO A 182 24.27 -13.80 -0.93
N ASN A 183 24.28 -12.46 -0.93
CA ASN A 183 24.80 -11.67 0.17
C ASN A 183 23.65 -11.10 1.02
N VAL A 184 24.00 -10.37 2.08
CA VAL A 184 23.04 -9.70 2.98
C VAL A 184 22.00 -8.84 2.25
N VAL A 185 22.39 -8.18 1.15
CA VAL A 185 21.47 -7.32 0.38
C VAL A 185 20.40 -8.15 -0.31
N ILE A 186 20.76 -9.28 -0.91
CA ILE A 186 19.82 -10.19 -1.59
C ILE A 186 18.80 -10.75 -0.60
N TYR A 187 19.28 -11.31 0.51
CA TYR A 187 18.40 -11.84 1.55
C TYR A 187 17.47 -10.76 2.12
N THR A 188 17.99 -9.55 2.38
CA THR A 188 17.16 -8.47 2.92
C THR A 188 16.11 -7.97 1.92
N ILE A 189 16.44 -7.91 0.62
CA ILE A 189 15.44 -7.57 -0.41
C ILE A 189 14.34 -8.61 -0.45
N LEU A 190 14.67 -9.91 -0.44
CA LEU A 190 13.69 -10.99 -0.44
C LEU A 190 12.78 -10.94 0.79
N ILE A 191 13.37 -10.82 1.98
CA ILE A 191 12.62 -10.63 3.22
C ILE A 191 11.66 -9.46 3.09
N ARG A 192 12.10 -8.33 2.53
CA ARG A 192 11.24 -7.16 2.30
C ARG A 192 10.11 -7.43 1.32
N VAL A 193 10.34 -8.21 0.25
CA VAL A 193 9.28 -8.63 -0.68
C VAL A 193 8.19 -9.39 0.08
N PHE A 194 8.57 -10.40 0.86
CA PHE A 194 7.60 -11.18 1.64
C PHE A 194 6.90 -10.36 2.73
N CYS A 195 7.62 -9.46 3.40
CA CYS A 195 7.02 -8.58 4.42
C CYS A 195 5.99 -7.61 3.83
N ASN A 196 6.20 -7.11 2.60
CA ASN A 196 5.25 -6.22 1.93
C ASN A 196 3.94 -6.92 1.55
N GLU A 197 4.00 -8.21 1.22
CA GLU A 197 2.85 -9.05 0.89
C GLU A 197 2.23 -9.73 2.12
N ALA A 198 2.70 -9.39 3.34
CA ALA A 198 2.28 -10.00 4.61
C ALA A 198 2.52 -11.52 4.72
N GLU A 199 3.35 -12.11 3.85
CA GLU A 199 3.75 -13.52 3.84
C GLU A 199 4.88 -13.79 4.85
N MET A 200 4.61 -13.56 6.14
CA MET A 200 5.64 -13.59 7.19
C MET A 200 6.27 -14.98 7.42
N GLY A 201 5.57 -16.06 7.04
CA GLY A 201 6.11 -17.42 7.12
C GLY A 201 7.32 -17.64 6.20
N GLU A 202 7.22 -17.15 4.96
CA GLU A 202 8.34 -17.22 4.00
C GLU A 202 9.46 -16.23 4.38
N ALA A 203 9.11 -15.05 4.90
CA ALA A 203 10.11 -14.09 5.40
C ALA A 203 11.01 -14.72 6.48
N GLU A 204 10.43 -15.44 7.44
CA GLU A 204 11.17 -16.18 8.48
C GLU A 204 12.00 -17.33 7.89
N ARG A 205 11.47 -18.06 6.90
CA ARG A 205 12.22 -19.12 6.22
C ARG A 205 13.47 -18.57 5.55
N ILE A 206 13.36 -17.44 4.86
CA ILE A 206 14.51 -16.77 4.22
C ILE A 206 15.49 -16.22 5.26
N PHE A 207 15.00 -15.64 6.36
CA PHE A 207 15.86 -15.17 7.46
C PHE A 207 16.63 -16.32 8.13
N LYS A 208 15.98 -17.46 8.32
CA LYS A 208 16.63 -18.67 8.83
C LYS A 208 17.67 -19.19 7.84
N LEU A 209 17.32 -19.27 6.56
CA LEU A 209 18.23 -19.70 5.49
C LEU A 209 19.49 -18.81 5.44
N MET A 210 19.34 -17.49 5.58
CA MET A 210 20.43 -16.53 5.64
C MET A 210 21.43 -16.85 6.77
N ARG A 211 20.94 -17.23 7.95
CA ARG A 211 21.79 -17.65 9.08
C ARG A 211 22.43 -19.01 8.85
N GLU A 212 21.69 -19.97 8.29
CA GLU A 212 22.19 -21.31 7.96
C GLU A 212 23.32 -21.25 6.90
N THR A 213 23.25 -20.30 5.96
CA THR A 213 24.31 -20.04 4.97
C THR A 213 25.45 -19.16 5.50
N ARG A 214 25.47 -18.86 6.80
CA ARG A 214 26.50 -18.03 7.48
C ARG A 214 26.61 -16.60 6.94
N VAL A 215 25.49 -16.04 6.47
CA VAL A 215 25.40 -14.61 6.15
C VAL A 215 24.77 -13.90 7.34
N ASP A 216 25.54 -13.10 8.06
CA ASP A 216 25.05 -12.46 9.28
C ASP A 216 24.02 -11.35 8.96
N PRO A 217 22.84 -11.37 9.62
CA PRO A 217 21.87 -10.29 9.51
C PRO A 217 22.43 -8.97 10.04
N ASN A 218 22.19 -7.89 9.30
CA ASN A 218 22.53 -6.54 9.75
C ASN A 218 21.30 -5.85 10.36
N LEU A 219 21.50 -4.64 10.89
CA LEU A 219 20.42 -3.82 11.45
C LEU A 219 19.25 -3.65 10.48
N TYR A 220 19.53 -3.41 9.20
CA TYR A 220 18.49 -3.23 8.19
C TYR A 220 17.65 -4.49 7.96
N THR A 221 18.24 -5.70 8.03
CA THR A 221 17.52 -6.97 7.97
C THR A 221 16.54 -7.11 9.14
N TYR A 222 17.00 -6.85 10.38
CA TYR A 222 16.13 -6.90 11.56
C TYR A 222 15.01 -5.86 11.51
N VAL A 223 15.34 -4.60 11.16
CA VAL A 223 14.33 -3.53 11.04
C VAL A 223 13.29 -3.87 9.97
N THR A 224 13.68 -4.50 8.86
CA THR A 224 12.75 -4.95 7.81
C THR A 224 11.77 -6.02 8.33
N LEU A 225 12.25 -7.01 9.07
CA LEU A 225 11.38 -8.03 9.68
C LEU A 225 10.49 -7.45 10.77
N ILE A 226 11.04 -6.57 11.62
CA ILE A 226 10.29 -5.87 12.65
C ILE A 226 9.17 -5.05 11.99
N ASP A 227 9.45 -4.26 10.95
CA ASP A 227 8.44 -3.51 10.19
C ASP A 227 7.35 -4.43 9.62
N GLY A 228 7.74 -5.56 9.01
CA GLY A 228 6.80 -6.57 8.53
C GLY A 228 5.86 -7.08 9.62
N TYR A 229 6.40 -7.44 10.79
CA TYR A 229 5.58 -7.88 11.92
C TYR A 229 4.77 -6.76 12.57
N CYS A 230 5.24 -5.51 12.55
CA CYS A 230 4.49 -4.33 12.97
C CYS A 230 3.25 -4.11 12.09
N LYS A 231 3.35 -4.35 10.77
CA LYS A 231 2.23 -4.28 9.83
C LYS A 231 1.18 -5.36 10.08
N VAL A 232 1.61 -6.58 10.39
CA VAL A 232 0.71 -7.71 10.74
C VAL A 232 0.14 -7.58 12.16
N GLY A 233 0.77 -6.76 13.03
CA GLY A 233 0.34 -6.56 14.41
C GLY A 233 0.80 -7.65 15.38
N ASN A 234 1.83 -8.43 15.03
CA ASN A 234 2.37 -9.47 15.92
C ASN A 234 3.40 -8.89 16.90
N VAL A 235 2.91 -8.25 17.95
CA VAL A 235 3.72 -7.58 18.98
C VAL A 235 4.76 -8.51 19.60
N LYS A 236 4.37 -9.76 19.90
CA LYS A 236 5.26 -10.73 20.56
C LYS A 236 6.52 -10.96 19.73
N ARG A 237 6.35 -11.24 18.44
CA ARG A 237 7.48 -11.54 17.55
C ARG A 237 8.38 -10.32 17.33
N VAL A 238 7.80 -9.11 17.30
CA VAL A 238 8.57 -7.87 17.23
C VAL A 238 9.57 -7.76 18.39
N PHE A 239 9.15 -8.02 19.64
CA PHE A 239 10.04 -7.94 20.80
C PHE A 239 11.05 -9.09 20.88
N GLU A 240 10.72 -10.28 20.37
CA GLU A 240 11.68 -11.37 20.21
C GLU A 240 12.81 -10.98 19.24
N LEU A 241 12.47 -10.42 18.07
CA LEU A 241 13.45 -9.95 17.07
C LEU A 241 14.27 -8.77 17.59
N TYR A 242 13.64 -7.84 18.32
CA TYR A 242 14.36 -6.74 18.97
C TYR A 242 15.38 -7.26 20.00
N SER A 243 15.00 -8.26 20.80
CA SER A 243 15.91 -8.87 21.77
C SER A 243 17.04 -9.65 21.09
N ASP A 244 16.74 -10.39 20.03
CA ASP A 244 17.74 -11.10 19.21
C ASP A 244 18.75 -10.12 18.58
N MET A 245 18.27 -8.99 18.06
CA MET A 245 19.10 -7.91 17.52
C MET A 245 20.08 -7.36 18.56
N LEU A 246 19.60 -7.08 19.78
CA LEU A 246 20.45 -6.61 20.88
C LEU A 246 21.49 -7.66 21.31
N TRP A 247 21.09 -8.94 21.34
CA TRP A 247 21.99 -10.04 21.71
C TRP A 247 23.15 -10.20 20.72
N HIS A 248 22.92 -9.92 19.43
CA HIS A 248 23.96 -9.86 18.40
C HIS A 248 24.78 -8.56 18.40
N GLY A 249 24.61 -7.68 19.40
CA GLY A 249 25.36 -6.44 19.56
C GLY A 249 24.97 -5.31 18.60
N LEU A 250 23.84 -5.46 17.90
CA LEU A 250 23.32 -4.43 17.00
C LEU A 250 22.60 -3.35 17.81
N HIS A 251 22.90 -2.09 17.51
CA HIS A 251 22.34 -0.95 18.22
C HIS A 251 21.05 -0.48 17.54
N PRO A 252 19.92 -0.38 18.27
CA PRO A 252 18.67 0.12 17.70
C PRO A 252 18.81 1.56 17.21
N ASP A 253 18.21 1.87 16.07
CA ASP A 253 18.16 3.23 15.52
C ASP A 253 16.78 3.87 15.70
N VAL A 254 16.63 5.11 15.20
CA VAL A 254 15.37 5.87 15.28
C VAL A 254 14.23 5.10 14.61
N VAL A 255 14.50 4.38 13.51
CA VAL A 255 13.49 3.60 12.77
C VAL A 255 13.04 2.39 13.59
N THR A 256 13.97 1.71 14.26
CA THR A 256 13.66 0.61 15.17
C THR A 256 12.69 1.06 16.25
N PHE A 257 12.98 2.17 16.93
CA PHE A 257 12.11 2.70 17.97
C PHE A 257 10.77 3.23 17.42
N ALA A 258 10.75 3.82 16.22
CA ALA A 258 9.50 4.21 15.57
C ALA A 258 8.58 3.00 15.38
N ASN A 259 9.11 1.88 14.87
CA ASN A 259 8.37 0.64 14.68
C ASN A 259 7.87 0.05 16.00
N LEU A 260 8.69 0.08 17.06
CA LEU A 260 8.30 -0.39 18.39
C LEU A 260 7.19 0.46 19.00
N VAL A 261 7.30 1.79 18.92
CA VAL A 261 6.27 2.71 19.40
C VAL A 261 4.98 2.52 18.61
N ASP A 262 5.04 2.45 17.29
CA ASP A 262 3.88 2.26 16.41
C ASP A 262 3.13 0.95 16.71
N VAL A 263 3.85 -0.18 16.85
CA VAL A 263 3.20 -1.47 17.14
C VAL A 263 2.57 -1.52 18.53
N LEU A 264 3.19 -0.90 19.53
CA LEU A 264 2.63 -0.80 20.88
C LEU A 264 1.38 0.10 20.90
N CYS A 265 1.42 1.22 20.17
CA CYS A 265 0.25 2.08 19.98
C CYS A 265 -0.90 1.32 19.31
N LYS A 266 -0.62 0.56 18.24
CA LYS A 266 -1.63 -0.28 17.56
C LYS A 266 -2.17 -1.40 18.45
N ALA A 267 -1.37 -1.92 19.37
CA ALA A 267 -1.80 -2.90 20.36
C ALA A 267 -2.60 -2.30 21.53
N GLY A 268 -2.69 -0.97 21.62
CA GLY A 268 -3.38 -0.25 22.69
C GLY A 268 -2.57 -0.07 23.98
N ASP A 269 -1.31 -0.52 24.03
CA ASP A 269 -0.44 -0.34 25.19
C ASP A 269 0.35 0.97 25.12
N LEU A 270 -0.38 2.08 25.29
CA LEU A 270 0.19 3.43 25.24
C LEU A 270 1.22 3.69 26.36
N LYS A 271 1.12 2.99 27.49
CA LYS A 271 2.08 3.11 28.59
C LYS A 271 3.44 2.53 28.21
N ALA A 272 3.43 1.34 27.61
CA ALA A 272 4.65 0.76 27.06
C ALA A 272 5.20 1.62 25.93
N ALA A 273 4.34 2.13 25.02
CA ALA A 273 4.76 2.98 23.92
C ALA A 273 5.48 4.25 24.41
N ARG A 274 4.92 4.94 25.41
CA ARG A 274 5.55 6.10 26.05
C ARG A 274 6.84 5.74 26.78
N SER A 275 6.90 4.57 27.41
CA SER A 275 8.12 4.08 28.07
C SER A 275 9.24 3.83 27.04
N CYS A 276 8.93 3.18 25.92
CA CYS A 276 9.87 2.97 24.81
C CYS A 276 10.37 4.30 24.25
N PHE A 277 9.48 5.29 24.05
CA PHE A 277 9.82 6.64 23.60
C PHE A 277 10.86 7.32 24.52
N VAL A 278 10.65 7.25 25.83
CA VAL A 278 11.60 7.82 26.81
C VAL A 278 12.90 7.00 26.88
N TYR A 279 12.82 5.68 26.70
CA TYR A 279 13.98 4.79 26.75
C TYR A 279 14.96 5.00 25.59
N MET A 280 14.54 5.65 24.49
CA MET A 280 15.40 5.99 23.35
C MET A 280 16.63 6.81 23.75
N ASP A 281 16.46 7.75 24.69
CA ASP A 281 17.52 8.63 25.16
C ASP A 281 18.66 7.86 25.85
N LYS A 282 18.33 6.73 26.51
CA LYS A 282 19.34 5.85 27.13
C LYS A 282 20.25 5.15 26.12
N PHE A 283 19.80 5.00 24.88
CA PHE A 283 20.62 4.52 23.76
C PHE A 283 21.30 5.66 22.99
N GLY A 284 21.15 6.92 23.42
CA GLY A 284 21.64 8.09 22.70
C GLY A 284 20.89 8.36 21.39
N VAL A 285 19.67 7.83 21.25
CA VAL A 285 18.83 7.99 20.06
C VAL A 285 17.78 9.05 20.34
N PHE A 286 17.83 10.15 19.61
CA PHE A 286 16.86 11.25 19.77
C PHE A 286 15.64 11.06 18.88
N PRO A 287 14.41 11.26 19.41
CA PRO A 287 13.19 11.13 18.63
C PRO A 287 13.10 12.24 17.57
N ASN A 288 12.79 11.84 16.33
CA ASN A 288 12.49 12.76 15.24
C ASN A 288 10.97 12.94 15.08
N SER A 289 10.55 13.75 14.08
CA SER A 289 9.13 13.97 13.78
C SER A 289 8.34 12.68 13.60
N HIS A 290 8.93 11.65 12.98
CA HIS A 290 8.26 10.38 12.72
C HIS A 290 7.90 9.65 14.01
N VAL A 291 8.80 9.56 14.99
CA VAL A 291 8.53 8.89 16.27
C VAL A 291 7.44 9.63 17.07
N TYR A 292 7.49 10.97 17.10
CA TYR A 292 6.43 11.77 17.70
C TYR A 292 5.08 11.51 17.03
N ASN A 293 5.06 11.49 15.69
CA ASN A 293 3.86 11.24 14.90
C ASN A 293 3.25 9.86 15.21
N CYS A 294 4.06 8.81 15.36
CA CYS A 294 3.57 7.48 15.77
C CYS A 294 2.92 7.51 17.16
N LEU A 295 3.51 8.22 18.11
CA LEU A 295 2.97 8.31 19.47
C LEU A 295 1.68 9.16 19.50
N ILE A 296 1.68 10.32 18.85
CA ILE A 296 0.51 11.21 18.72
C ILE A 296 -0.65 10.47 18.05
N ASP A 297 -0.41 9.76 16.95
CA ASP A 297 -1.43 8.95 16.26
C ASP A 297 -2.01 7.87 17.17
N GLY A 298 -1.15 7.20 17.97
CA GLY A 298 -1.59 6.23 18.97
C GLY A 298 -2.53 6.82 20.02
N TYR A 299 -2.18 7.97 20.61
CA TYR A 299 -3.03 8.66 21.58
C TYR A 299 -4.33 9.18 20.95
N CYS A 300 -4.28 9.73 19.72
CA CYS A 300 -5.47 10.13 18.97
C CYS A 300 -6.44 8.96 18.73
N LYS A 301 -5.93 7.80 18.30
CA LYS A 301 -6.75 6.59 18.08
C LYS A 301 -7.35 6.02 19.35
N ALA A 302 -6.70 6.21 20.50
CA ALA A 302 -7.24 5.84 21.80
C ALA A 302 -8.24 6.86 22.36
N GLY A 303 -8.44 8.00 21.68
CA GLY A 303 -9.32 9.09 22.11
C GLY A 303 -8.72 10.03 23.17
N ASP A 304 -7.46 9.84 23.56
CA ASP A 304 -6.77 10.71 24.51
C ASP A 304 -6.09 11.87 23.79
N LEU A 305 -6.92 12.81 23.35
CA LEU A 305 -6.49 14.01 22.66
C LEU A 305 -5.68 14.97 23.54
N VAL A 306 -5.83 14.89 24.87
CA VAL A 306 -5.11 15.76 25.81
C VAL A 306 -3.62 15.44 25.78
N GLU A 307 -3.26 14.16 25.92
CA GLU A 307 -1.86 13.75 25.81
C GLU A 307 -1.32 13.90 24.38
N ALA A 308 -2.14 13.68 23.34
CA ALA A 308 -1.74 13.95 21.95
C ALA A 308 -1.30 15.41 21.73
N MET A 309 -2.08 16.38 22.25
CA MET A 309 -1.74 17.80 22.16
C MET A 309 -0.54 18.17 23.04
N ARG A 310 -0.39 17.53 24.21
CA ARG A 310 0.79 17.71 25.07
C ARG A 310 2.07 17.23 24.39
N LEU A 311 2.02 16.13 23.64
CA LEU A 311 3.14 15.61 22.85
C LEU A 311 3.53 16.55 21.72
N ARG A 312 2.56 17.19 21.06
CA ARG A 312 2.82 18.26 20.09
C ARG A 312 3.60 19.42 20.72
N ASP A 313 3.23 19.83 21.93
CA ASP A 313 3.92 20.91 22.63
C ASP A 313 5.31 20.47 23.14
N GLU A 314 5.47 19.21 23.53
CA GLU A 314 6.77 18.58 23.84
C GLU A 314 7.70 18.55 22.62
N MET A 315 7.18 18.19 21.46
CA MET A 315 7.90 18.19 20.18
C MET A 315 8.51 19.58 19.90
N LYS A 316 7.71 20.64 20.07
CA LYS A 316 8.16 22.03 19.91
C LYS A 316 9.23 22.42 20.94
N ARG A 317 9.07 22.05 22.22
CA ARG A 317 10.05 22.32 23.29
C ARG A 317 11.40 21.64 23.03
N ASN A 318 11.37 20.46 22.43
CA ASN A 318 12.56 19.69 22.08
C ASN A 318 13.19 20.11 20.74
N GLY A 319 12.73 21.22 20.14
CA GLY A 319 13.28 21.76 18.90
C GLY A 319 12.91 20.97 17.64
N VAL A 320 11.92 20.07 17.73
CA VAL A 320 11.39 19.34 16.58
C VAL A 320 10.18 20.10 16.05
N PHE A 321 10.23 20.50 14.78
CA PHE A 321 9.12 21.21 14.14
C PHE A 321 8.11 20.19 13.61
N TRP A 322 6.85 20.35 14.03
CA TRP A 322 5.66 19.83 13.36
C TRP A 322 5.74 19.97 11.84
N ASP A 323 5.43 18.87 11.16
CA ASP A 323 5.31 18.78 9.72
C ASP A 323 3.82 18.64 9.31
N VAL A 324 3.58 18.51 8.01
CA VAL A 324 2.22 18.30 7.47
C VAL A 324 1.61 17.01 8.01
N PHE A 325 2.41 15.99 8.33
CA PHE A 325 1.93 14.71 8.85
C PHE A 325 1.47 14.84 10.31
N THR A 326 2.24 15.51 11.18
CA THR A 326 1.85 15.78 12.57
C THR A 326 0.47 16.42 12.63
N CYS A 327 0.26 17.46 11.83
CA CYS A 327 -1.00 18.18 11.82
C CYS A 327 -2.13 17.34 11.21
N SER A 328 -1.87 16.57 10.15
CA SER A 328 -2.87 15.68 9.56
C SER A 328 -3.35 14.60 10.54
N ILE A 329 -2.43 14.06 11.35
CA ILE A 329 -2.76 13.08 12.41
C ILE A 329 -3.66 13.71 13.47
N LEU A 330 -3.31 14.91 13.95
CA LEU A 330 -4.10 15.62 14.96
C LEU A 330 -5.48 16.04 14.43
N VAL A 331 -5.54 16.59 13.21
CA VAL A 331 -6.79 16.90 12.50
C VAL A 331 -7.67 15.65 12.40
N LYS A 332 -7.08 14.50 12.06
CA LYS A 332 -7.79 13.22 12.02
C LYS A 332 -8.31 12.81 13.39
N GLY A 333 -7.46 12.81 14.40
CA GLY A 333 -7.85 12.44 15.76
C GLY A 333 -8.96 13.33 16.33
N LEU A 334 -8.90 14.64 16.07
CA LEU A 334 -9.93 15.61 16.46
C LEU A 334 -11.25 15.34 15.71
N SER A 335 -11.18 15.10 14.40
CA SER A 335 -12.35 14.76 13.58
C SER A 335 -13.00 13.45 14.01
N ASP A 336 -12.23 12.38 14.23
CA ASP A 336 -12.74 11.08 14.68
C ASP A 336 -13.35 11.17 16.10
N SER A 337 -12.90 12.12 16.93
CA SER A 337 -13.44 12.38 18.28
C SER A 337 -14.61 13.38 18.30
N GLY A 338 -15.08 13.85 17.15
CA GLY A 338 -16.20 14.79 17.08
C GLY A 338 -15.84 16.27 17.29
N LYS A 339 -14.55 16.61 17.45
CA LYS A 339 -14.06 17.95 17.81
C LYS A 339 -13.65 18.78 16.58
N PHE A 340 -14.59 18.99 15.67
CA PHE A 340 -14.30 19.57 14.35
C PHE A 340 -13.90 21.04 14.37
N GLU A 341 -14.40 21.83 15.33
CA GLU A 341 -14.03 23.24 15.43
C GLU A 341 -12.56 23.39 15.85
N GLU A 342 -12.11 22.59 16.82
CA GLU A 342 -10.68 22.50 17.18
C GLU A 342 -9.83 22.00 15.99
N SER A 343 -10.36 21.08 15.18
CA SER A 343 -9.71 20.58 13.96
C SER A 343 -9.53 21.68 12.89
N LYS A 344 -10.54 22.54 12.74
CA LYS A 344 -10.50 23.71 11.85
C LYS A 344 -9.53 24.77 12.35
N ASP A 345 -9.56 25.09 13.65
CA ASP A 345 -8.63 26.03 14.28
C ASP A 345 -7.17 25.59 14.08
N LEU A 346 -6.92 24.28 14.22
CA LEU A 346 -5.60 23.70 13.97
C LEU A 346 -5.16 23.87 12.50
N MET A 347 -6.08 23.72 11.54
CA MET A 347 -5.77 23.94 10.12
C MET A 347 -5.49 25.42 9.80
N GLU A 348 -6.12 26.35 10.51
CA GLU A 348 -5.78 27.78 10.41
C GLU A 348 -4.41 28.09 11.04
N GLU A 349 -4.09 27.45 12.18
CA GLU A 349 -2.79 27.53 12.83
C GLU A 349 -1.66 27.02 11.90
N MET A 350 -1.89 25.90 11.20
CA MET A 350 -0.98 25.38 10.18
C MET A 350 -0.65 26.43 9.11
N GLY A 351 -1.68 27.11 8.59
CA GLY A 351 -1.52 28.15 7.58
C GLY A 351 -0.69 29.33 8.09
N LYS A 352 -0.93 29.76 9.35
CA LYS A 352 -0.15 30.83 10.00
C LYS A 352 1.31 30.42 10.25
N ALA A 353 1.56 29.14 10.49
CA ALA A 353 2.91 28.59 10.68
C ALA A 353 3.67 28.34 9.36
N GLY A 354 3.07 28.60 8.20
CA GLY A 354 3.67 28.33 6.89
C GLY A 354 3.68 26.85 6.50
N VAL A 355 2.91 26.01 7.21
CA VAL A 355 2.73 24.59 6.89
C VAL A 355 1.44 24.45 6.09
N PHE A 356 1.55 24.20 4.79
CA PHE A 356 0.38 24.12 3.92
C PHE A 356 -0.25 22.72 3.95
N ALA A 357 -1.55 22.68 4.20
CA ALA A 357 -2.35 21.46 4.10
C ALA A 357 -2.27 20.87 2.69
N ASN A 358 -2.11 19.55 2.60
CA ASN A 358 -2.15 18.81 1.34
C ASN A 358 -3.51 18.13 1.16
N ALA A 359 -3.69 17.40 0.05
CA ALA A 359 -4.94 16.70 -0.23
C ALA A 359 -5.35 15.71 0.87
N VAL A 360 -4.38 15.08 1.55
CA VAL A 360 -4.66 14.13 2.65
C VAL A 360 -5.30 14.86 3.84
N THR A 361 -4.76 16.01 4.24
CA THR A 361 -5.30 16.81 5.35
C THR A 361 -6.75 17.25 5.08
N TYR A 362 -7.04 17.69 3.85
CA TYR A 362 -8.39 18.08 3.45
C TYR A 362 -9.36 16.88 3.41
N ASN A 363 -8.94 15.75 2.83
CA ASN A 363 -9.77 14.56 2.73
C ASN A 363 -10.17 14.02 4.11
N VAL A 364 -9.30 14.13 5.12
CA VAL A 364 -9.62 13.77 6.51
C VAL A 364 -10.75 14.63 7.09
N LEU A 365 -10.73 15.95 6.84
CA LEU A 365 -11.80 16.84 7.29
C LEU A 365 -13.11 16.56 6.56
N ILE A 366 -13.04 16.34 5.25
CA ILE A 366 -14.19 15.98 4.41
C ILE A 366 -14.83 14.69 4.93
N ASP A 367 -14.04 13.63 5.15
CA ASP A 367 -14.50 12.36 5.72
C ASP A 367 -15.16 12.56 7.10
N GLY A 368 -14.56 13.40 7.94
CA GLY A 368 -15.10 13.78 9.24
C GLY A 368 -16.49 14.40 9.16
N TYR A 369 -16.68 15.38 8.26
CA TYR A 369 -17.99 16.00 8.02
C TYR A 369 -19.01 15.03 7.41
N CYS A 370 -18.55 14.15 6.51
CA CYS A 370 -19.38 13.08 5.93
C CYS A 370 -19.92 12.13 7.02
N LYS A 371 -19.08 11.69 7.96
CA LYS A 371 -19.50 10.80 9.07
C LYS A 371 -20.51 11.42 10.03
N MET A 372 -20.50 12.75 10.19
CA MET A 372 -21.53 13.48 10.94
C MET A 372 -22.83 13.65 10.16
N GLY A 373 -22.79 13.43 8.85
CA GLY A 373 -23.86 13.73 7.93
C GLY A 373 -23.99 15.20 7.53
N ASP A 374 -23.04 16.07 7.90
CA ASP A 374 -23.01 17.48 7.48
C ASP A 374 -22.34 17.61 6.10
N MET A 375 -23.05 17.18 5.07
CA MET A 375 -22.55 17.19 3.69
C MET A 375 -22.34 18.60 3.13
N VAL A 376 -22.98 19.62 3.71
CA VAL A 376 -22.82 21.02 3.30
C VAL A 376 -21.41 21.49 3.64
N LYS A 377 -20.97 21.27 4.88
CA LYS A 377 -19.60 21.59 5.30
C LYS A 377 -18.57 20.74 4.57
N ALA A 378 -18.86 19.47 4.28
CA ALA A 378 -17.95 18.62 3.49
C ALA A 378 -17.65 19.22 2.11
N ILE A 379 -18.68 19.72 1.41
CA ILE A 379 -18.52 20.43 0.12
C ILE A 379 -17.81 21.78 0.30
N GLU A 380 -18.11 22.51 1.37
CA GLU A 380 -17.42 23.78 1.67
C GLU A 380 -15.91 23.56 1.83
N VAL A 381 -15.50 22.54 2.59
CA VAL A 381 -14.08 22.18 2.76
C VAL A 381 -13.43 21.78 1.43
N CYS A 382 -14.13 21.03 0.58
CA CYS A 382 -13.66 20.71 -0.78
C CYS A 382 -13.51 21.97 -1.66
N SER A 383 -14.40 22.95 -1.50
CA SER A 383 -14.31 24.23 -2.19
C SER A 383 -13.11 25.05 -1.69
N GLN A 384 -12.85 25.04 -0.38
CA GLN A 384 -11.67 25.67 0.21
C GLN A 384 -10.37 25.02 -0.27
N MET A 385 -10.34 23.69 -0.38
CA MET A 385 -9.21 22.93 -0.94
C MET A 385 -8.85 23.44 -2.35
N THR A 386 -9.87 23.57 -3.21
CA THR A 386 -9.72 24.11 -4.58
C THR A 386 -9.26 25.57 -4.57
N ALA A 387 -9.84 26.41 -3.71
CA ALA A 387 -9.46 27.83 -3.58
C ALA A 387 -7.99 28.02 -3.16
N ARG A 388 -7.44 27.09 -2.38
CA ARG A 388 -6.03 27.07 -1.98
C ARG A 388 -5.10 26.38 -2.97
N LYS A 389 -5.57 26.11 -4.20
CA LYS A 389 -4.81 25.45 -5.29
C LYS A 389 -4.37 24.02 -4.95
N VAL A 390 -5.08 23.34 -4.06
CA VAL A 390 -4.93 21.90 -3.85
C VAL A 390 -6.02 21.23 -4.68
N GLU A 391 -5.64 20.46 -5.70
CA GLU A 391 -6.62 19.84 -6.60
C GLU A 391 -7.27 18.61 -5.96
N PRO A 392 -8.62 18.51 -5.95
CA PRO A 392 -9.33 17.30 -5.56
C PRO A 392 -8.84 16.09 -6.37
N ASN A 393 -8.48 15.01 -5.68
CA ASN A 393 -7.98 13.79 -6.30
C ASN A 393 -9.01 12.64 -6.20
N GLU A 394 -8.63 11.46 -6.68
CA GLU A 394 -9.47 10.26 -6.64
C GLU A 394 -10.00 9.97 -5.22
N ILE A 395 -9.17 10.15 -4.20
CA ILE A 395 -9.55 9.95 -2.80
C ILE A 395 -10.60 10.98 -2.37
N THR A 396 -10.46 12.26 -2.74
CA THR A 396 -11.43 13.31 -2.40
C THR A 396 -12.83 12.99 -2.92
N PHE A 397 -12.93 12.57 -4.19
CA PHE A 397 -14.21 12.17 -4.78
C PHE A 397 -14.77 10.90 -4.15
N SER A 398 -13.95 9.86 -3.96
CA SER A 398 -14.39 8.63 -3.29
C SER A 398 -14.93 8.88 -1.88
N THR A 399 -14.28 9.76 -1.10
CA THR A 399 -14.75 10.13 0.24
C THR A 399 -16.10 10.85 0.21
N LEU A 400 -16.28 11.82 -0.70
CA LEU A 400 -17.56 12.53 -0.83
C LEU A 400 -18.68 11.61 -1.31
N ILE A 401 -18.39 10.73 -2.28
CA ILE A 401 -19.33 9.71 -2.79
C ILE A 401 -19.77 8.80 -1.65
N ASP A 402 -18.83 8.30 -0.84
CA ASP A 402 -19.11 7.47 0.35
C ASP A 402 -19.99 8.19 1.37
N GLY A 403 -19.67 9.44 1.68
CA GLY A 403 -20.48 10.28 2.54
C GLY A 403 -21.92 10.45 2.02
N PHE A 404 -22.09 10.78 0.74
CA PHE A 404 -23.43 10.93 0.15
C PHE A 404 -24.21 9.62 0.10
N CYS A 405 -23.55 8.48 -0.16
CA CYS A 405 -24.16 7.16 -0.12
C CYS A 405 -24.69 6.81 1.28
N LYS A 406 -23.85 6.96 2.31
CA LYS A 406 -24.23 6.67 3.71
C LYS A 406 -25.31 7.59 4.25
N ASN A 407 -25.39 8.81 3.73
CA ASN A 407 -26.47 9.75 4.03
C ASN A 407 -27.76 9.49 3.23
N GLY A 408 -27.81 8.44 2.40
CA GLY A 408 -28.97 8.08 1.57
C GLY A 408 -29.21 8.99 0.36
N ASN A 409 -28.28 9.89 0.02
CA ASN A 409 -28.41 10.79 -1.13
C ASN A 409 -27.61 10.26 -2.33
N ILE A 410 -28.07 9.12 -2.86
CA ILE A 410 -27.45 8.42 -3.99
C ILE A 410 -27.39 9.28 -5.26
N LYS A 411 -28.36 10.18 -5.45
CA LYS A 411 -28.38 11.10 -6.62
C LYS A 411 -27.17 12.03 -6.63
N ALA A 412 -26.84 12.62 -5.47
CA ALA A 412 -25.65 13.47 -5.35
C ALA A 412 -24.36 12.66 -5.52
N ALA A 413 -24.30 11.44 -4.97
CA ALA A 413 -23.17 10.52 -5.14
C ALA A 413 -22.91 10.20 -6.63
N MET A 414 -23.95 9.88 -7.40
CA MET A 414 -23.83 9.63 -8.84
C MET A 414 -23.46 10.89 -9.64
N GLY A 415 -23.88 12.08 -9.19
CA GLY A 415 -23.42 13.35 -9.75
C GLY A 415 -21.91 13.54 -9.61
N LEU A 416 -21.36 13.27 -8.42
CA LEU A 416 -19.92 13.32 -8.15
C LEU A 416 -19.14 12.24 -8.91
N TYR A 417 -19.68 11.03 -9.03
CA TYR A 417 -19.10 9.99 -9.87
C TYR A 417 -18.96 10.45 -11.33
N THR A 418 -20.01 11.06 -11.88
CA THR A 418 -20.00 11.58 -13.24
C THR A 418 -18.97 12.70 -13.41
N GLU A 419 -18.87 13.60 -12.42
CA GLU A 419 -17.84 14.65 -12.42
C GLU A 419 -16.42 14.08 -12.38
N MET A 420 -16.17 13.07 -11.54
CA MET A 420 -14.89 12.37 -11.43
C MET A 420 -14.44 11.81 -12.78
N VAL A 421 -15.36 11.13 -13.50
CA VAL A 421 -15.10 10.55 -14.82
C VAL A 421 -14.85 11.65 -15.87
N ILE A 422 -15.63 12.74 -15.87
CA ILE A 422 -15.44 13.87 -16.79
C ILE A 422 -14.08 14.55 -16.58
N LYS A 423 -13.60 14.64 -15.34
CA LYS A 423 -12.27 15.17 -15.00
C LYS A 423 -11.12 14.23 -15.36
N GLY A 424 -11.41 13.03 -15.90
CA GLY A 424 -10.41 12.04 -16.28
C GLY A 424 -9.77 11.30 -15.10
N LEU A 425 -10.34 11.42 -13.90
CA LEU A 425 -9.95 10.63 -12.75
C LEU A 425 -10.55 9.23 -12.89
N LYS A 426 -9.75 8.18 -12.63
CA LYS A 426 -10.21 6.80 -12.81
C LYS A 426 -10.83 6.29 -11.51
N PRO A 427 -12.10 5.86 -11.52
CA PRO A 427 -12.70 5.21 -10.36
C PRO A 427 -11.91 3.96 -9.96
N ASP A 428 -11.67 3.78 -8.67
CA ASP A 428 -10.97 2.61 -8.15
C ASP A 428 -11.97 1.58 -7.58
N VAL A 429 -11.43 0.50 -7.00
CA VAL A 429 -12.24 -0.55 -6.37
C VAL A 429 -13.12 0.02 -5.25
N VAL A 430 -12.65 1.03 -4.51
CA VAL A 430 -13.38 1.65 -3.41
C VAL A 430 -14.55 2.45 -3.97
N THR A 431 -14.34 3.30 -4.98
CA THR A 431 -15.41 4.10 -5.60
C THR A 431 -16.57 3.23 -6.08
N TYR A 432 -16.27 2.17 -6.85
CA TYR A 432 -17.32 1.26 -7.34
C TYR A 432 -17.99 0.50 -6.21
N THR A 433 -17.23 0.01 -5.22
CA THR A 433 -17.81 -0.75 -4.10
C THR A 433 -18.78 0.11 -3.30
N THR A 434 -18.41 1.35 -3.00
CA THR A 434 -19.25 2.32 -2.28
C THR A 434 -20.55 2.64 -3.03
N LEU A 435 -20.48 2.87 -4.34
CA LEU A 435 -21.68 3.14 -5.14
C LEU A 435 -22.59 1.91 -5.24
N ILE A 436 -22.00 0.72 -5.44
CA ILE A 436 -22.73 -0.55 -5.46
C ILE A 436 -23.46 -0.76 -4.13
N ASP A 437 -22.75 -0.56 -3.01
CA ASP A 437 -23.31 -0.70 -1.66
C ASP A 437 -24.47 0.29 -1.45
N GLY A 438 -24.26 1.57 -1.71
CA GLY A 438 -25.30 2.59 -1.60
C GLY A 438 -26.52 2.32 -2.48
N HIS A 439 -26.33 1.86 -3.71
CA HIS A 439 -27.45 1.46 -4.58
C HIS A 439 -28.18 0.20 -4.10
N CYS A 440 -27.48 -0.76 -3.50
CA CYS A 440 -28.09 -1.94 -2.90
C CYS A 440 -28.89 -1.60 -1.64
N GLU A 441 -28.43 -0.65 -0.82
CA GLU A 441 -29.17 -0.15 0.34
C GLU A 441 -30.42 0.64 -0.05
N ASP A 442 -30.35 1.44 -1.13
CA ASP A 442 -31.48 2.19 -1.69
C ASP A 442 -32.46 1.31 -2.49
N GLY A 443 -32.20 0.00 -2.60
CA GLY A 443 -33.03 -0.96 -3.35
C GLY A 443 -32.90 -0.87 -4.88
N ASN A 444 -31.98 -0.04 -5.38
CA ASN A 444 -31.71 0.17 -6.80
C ASN A 444 -30.75 -0.88 -7.39
N ASN A 445 -31.04 -2.16 -7.16
CA ASN A 445 -30.16 -3.27 -7.50
C ASN A 445 -29.79 -3.37 -8.98
N LYS A 446 -30.64 -2.90 -9.90
CA LYS A 446 -30.33 -2.89 -11.35
C LYS A 446 -29.06 -2.07 -11.63
N VAL A 447 -28.98 -0.86 -11.07
CA VAL A 447 -27.84 0.04 -11.26
C VAL A 447 -26.59 -0.52 -10.56
N ALA A 448 -26.75 -1.12 -9.39
CA ALA A 448 -25.66 -1.80 -8.69
C ALA A 448 -25.00 -2.90 -9.55
N PHE A 449 -25.80 -3.72 -10.25
CA PHE A 449 -25.26 -4.74 -11.16
C PHE A 449 -24.65 -4.17 -12.45
N GLU A 450 -25.16 -3.03 -12.95
CA GLU A 450 -24.55 -2.32 -14.07
C GLU A 450 -23.17 -1.76 -13.69
N LEU A 451 -23.05 -1.11 -12.53
CA LEU A 451 -21.78 -0.63 -11.98
C LEU A 451 -20.80 -1.77 -11.74
N HIS A 452 -21.26 -2.93 -11.25
CA HIS A 452 -20.42 -4.12 -11.10
C HIS A 452 -19.87 -4.62 -12.44
N LYS A 453 -20.67 -4.59 -13.51
CA LYS A 453 -20.22 -4.95 -14.85
C LYS A 453 -19.20 -3.94 -15.40
N GLU A 454 -19.43 -2.65 -15.15
CA GLU A 454 -18.50 -1.59 -15.53
C GLU A 454 -17.14 -1.75 -14.83
N MET A 455 -17.15 -2.06 -13.53
CA MET A 455 -15.95 -2.37 -12.75
C MET A 455 -15.13 -3.51 -13.38
N LEU A 456 -15.80 -4.60 -13.80
CA LEU A 456 -15.14 -5.74 -14.46
C LEU A 456 -14.55 -5.36 -15.83
N ASN A 457 -15.29 -4.55 -16.61
CA ASN A 457 -14.83 -4.07 -17.91
C ASN A 457 -13.63 -3.10 -17.79
N ALA A 458 -13.53 -2.38 -16.67
CA ALA A 458 -12.37 -1.56 -16.33
C ALA A 458 -11.13 -2.37 -15.91
N GLY A 459 -11.23 -3.71 -15.84
CA GLY A 459 -10.16 -4.60 -15.41
C GLY A 459 -9.96 -4.67 -13.90
N LEU A 460 -10.89 -4.11 -13.12
CA LEU A 460 -10.84 -4.12 -11.66
C LEU A 460 -11.44 -5.42 -11.12
N LYS A 461 -10.78 -6.01 -10.12
CA LYS A 461 -11.26 -7.22 -9.45
C LYS A 461 -12.15 -6.84 -8.26
N PRO A 462 -13.39 -7.34 -8.19
CA PRO A 462 -14.27 -7.17 -7.04
C PRO A 462 -13.63 -7.70 -5.76
N ASN A 463 -13.77 -6.97 -4.65
CA ASN A 463 -13.31 -7.43 -3.35
C ASN A 463 -14.45 -8.10 -2.57
N VAL A 464 -14.16 -8.61 -1.38
CA VAL A 464 -15.15 -9.30 -0.52
C VAL A 464 -16.33 -8.37 -0.17
N VAL A 465 -16.06 -7.08 0.05
CA VAL A 465 -17.10 -6.08 0.37
C VAL A 465 -18.04 -5.90 -0.82
N THR A 466 -17.52 -5.73 -2.04
CA THR A 466 -18.34 -5.60 -3.26
C THR A 466 -19.31 -6.78 -3.43
N ILE A 467 -18.81 -8.00 -3.24
CA ILE A 467 -19.65 -9.21 -3.38
C ILE A 467 -20.66 -9.31 -2.23
N THR A 468 -20.27 -8.94 -1.01
CA THR A 468 -21.16 -8.91 0.16
C THR A 468 -22.32 -7.93 -0.04
N SER A 469 -22.05 -6.72 -0.53
CA SER A 469 -23.05 -5.71 -0.84
C SER A 469 -24.06 -6.18 -1.90
N LEU A 470 -23.59 -6.81 -2.98
CA LEU A 470 -24.47 -7.39 -4.01
C LEU A 470 -25.33 -8.54 -3.48
N ILE A 471 -24.78 -9.40 -2.61
CA ILE A 471 -25.53 -10.46 -1.93
C ILE A 471 -26.62 -9.84 -1.04
N ASN A 472 -26.26 -8.82 -0.24
CA ASN A 472 -27.20 -8.11 0.62
C ASN A 472 -28.33 -7.46 -0.19
N GLY A 473 -27.99 -6.78 -1.29
CA GLY A 473 -28.97 -6.18 -2.21
C GLY A 473 -29.95 -7.20 -2.78
N LEU A 474 -29.45 -8.37 -3.25
CA LEU A 474 -30.31 -9.46 -3.74
C LEU A 474 -31.21 -10.06 -2.67
N LEU A 475 -30.73 -10.17 -1.42
CA LEU A 475 -31.52 -10.65 -0.29
C LEU A 475 -32.61 -9.65 0.09
N ASN A 476 -32.30 -8.34 0.06
CA ASN A 476 -33.30 -7.30 0.31
C ASN A 476 -34.40 -7.26 -0.77
N ASP A 477 -34.08 -7.63 -2.02
CA ASP A 477 -35.04 -7.83 -3.11
C ASP A 477 -35.85 -9.15 -3.03
N GLY A 478 -35.59 -10.01 -2.04
CA GLY A 478 -36.18 -11.35 -1.94
C GLY A 478 -35.71 -12.33 -3.01
N ARG A 479 -34.62 -12.02 -3.73
CA ARG A 479 -34.03 -12.88 -4.78
C ARG A 479 -33.03 -13.87 -4.18
N THR A 480 -33.46 -14.62 -3.17
CA THR A 480 -32.60 -15.46 -2.34
C THR A 480 -31.78 -16.49 -3.13
N TYR A 481 -32.35 -17.10 -4.19
CA TYR A 481 -31.63 -18.07 -5.01
C TYR A 481 -30.47 -17.45 -5.79
N ALA A 482 -30.65 -16.23 -6.29
CA ALA A 482 -29.59 -15.50 -6.99
C ALA A 482 -28.45 -15.14 -6.02
N ALA A 483 -28.79 -14.74 -4.79
CA ALA A 483 -27.82 -14.44 -3.74
C ALA A 483 -26.95 -15.66 -3.38
N ILE A 484 -27.59 -16.82 -3.17
CA ILE A 484 -26.86 -18.08 -2.91
C ILE A 484 -25.95 -18.44 -4.09
N ARG A 485 -26.44 -18.33 -5.32
CA ARG A 485 -25.65 -18.66 -6.51
C ARG A 485 -24.43 -17.75 -6.63
N LEU A 486 -24.59 -16.45 -6.40
CA LEU A 486 -23.50 -15.48 -6.43
C LEU A 486 -22.45 -15.80 -5.34
N PHE A 487 -22.88 -16.13 -4.13
CA PHE A 487 -22.00 -16.56 -3.05
C PHE A 487 -21.16 -17.78 -3.44
N LEU A 488 -21.80 -18.85 -3.93
CA LEU A 488 -21.13 -20.10 -4.28
C LEU A 488 -20.15 -19.93 -5.46
N GLU A 489 -20.55 -19.18 -6.49
CA GLU A 489 -19.71 -18.92 -7.67
C GLU A 489 -18.44 -18.15 -7.30
N LYS A 490 -18.54 -17.13 -6.45
CA LYS A 490 -17.40 -16.25 -6.13
C LYS A 490 -16.48 -16.80 -5.06
N THR A 491 -17.00 -17.62 -4.14
CA THR A 491 -16.21 -18.23 -3.04
C THR A 491 -15.61 -19.57 -3.39
N GLY A 492 -16.08 -20.24 -4.46
CA GLY A 492 -15.66 -21.59 -4.81
C GLY A 492 -16.09 -22.67 -3.80
N VAL A 493 -16.97 -22.32 -2.85
CA VAL A 493 -17.57 -23.27 -1.91
C VAL A 493 -18.51 -24.19 -2.69
N GLY A 494 -18.13 -25.46 -2.84
CA GLY A 494 -18.92 -26.46 -3.55
C GLY A 494 -20.11 -26.96 -2.72
N PHE A 495 -21.24 -27.25 -3.39
CA PHE A 495 -22.17 -28.25 -2.87
C PHE A 495 -21.46 -29.61 -2.84
N PRO A 496 -21.73 -30.50 -1.86
CA PRO A 496 -21.26 -31.88 -1.93
C PRO A 496 -21.93 -32.55 -3.14
N GLY A 497 -21.20 -32.65 -4.26
CA GLY A 497 -21.65 -33.36 -5.47
C GLY A 497 -21.45 -32.66 -6.83
N GLY A 498 -20.95 -31.43 -6.90
CA GLY A 498 -20.67 -30.72 -8.16
C GLY A 498 -19.18 -30.60 -8.47
N LYS A 499 -18.77 -30.80 -9.74
CA LYS A 499 -17.38 -30.66 -10.20
C LYS A 499 -16.81 -29.27 -9.85
N MET A 500 -15.65 -29.28 -9.19
CA MET A 500 -14.86 -28.09 -8.84
C MET A 500 -14.38 -27.37 -10.10
N ASP A 501 -14.74 -26.09 -10.23
CA ASP A 501 -13.94 -25.15 -11.01
C ASP A 501 -13.16 -24.29 -10.00
N ARG A 502 -11.84 -24.41 -9.99
CA ARG A 502 -10.94 -23.74 -9.04
C ARG A 502 -10.65 -22.30 -9.47
N SER A 503 -11.69 -21.48 -9.54
CA SER A 503 -11.60 -20.06 -9.93
C SER A 503 -12.28 -19.13 -8.92
N GLY A 504 -12.33 -19.52 -7.64
CA GLY A 504 -12.83 -18.66 -6.57
C GLY A 504 -12.08 -17.33 -6.56
N LEU A 505 -12.80 -16.23 -6.78
CA LEU A 505 -12.22 -14.88 -6.87
C LEU A 505 -11.85 -14.33 -5.49
N CYS A 506 -12.48 -14.82 -4.41
CA CYS A 506 -12.23 -14.38 -3.05
C CYS A 506 -12.47 -15.50 -2.01
N SER A 507 -11.69 -15.50 -0.92
CA SER A 507 -11.95 -16.37 0.23
C SER A 507 -13.12 -15.81 1.04
N PRO A 508 -14.13 -16.63 1.39
CA PRO A 508 -15.23 -16.16 2.22
C PRO A 508 -14.75 -15.74 3.60
N ASN A 509 -15.28 -14.63 4.12
CA ASN A 509 -15.07 -14.15 5.48
C ASN A 509 -16.34 -14.33 6.32
N ASP A 510 -16.19 -14.08 7.62
CA ASP A 510 -17.26 -14.09 8.62
C ASP A 510 -18.44 -13.16 8.27
N VAL A 511 -18.15 -11.93 7.81
CA VAL A 511 -19.18 -10.94 7.44
C VAL A 511 -20.06 -11.43 6.30
N MET A 512 -19.49 -12.02 5.25
CA MET A 512 -20.25 -12.49 4.10
C MET A 512 -21.17 -13.67 4.45
N TYR A 513 -20.72 -14.60 5.32
CA TYR A 513 -21.59 -15.63 5.87
C TYR A 513 -22.72 -15.03 6.70
N ALA A 514 -22.42 -14.06 7.56
CA ALA A 514 -23.41 -13.41 8.43
C ALA A 514 -24.53 -12.74 7.61
N VAL A 515 -24.18 -11.96 6.58
CA VAL A 515 -25.15 -11.31 5.68
C VAL A 515 -26.03 -12.33 4.97
N LEU A 516 -25.43 -13.40 4.42
CA LEU A 516 -26.17 -14.45 3.74
C LEU A 516 -27.16 -15.16 4.67
N ILE A 517 -26.70 -15.54 5.87
CA ILE A 517 -27.51 -16.24 6.88
C ILE A 517 -28.64 -15.33 7.36
N GLN A 518 -28.35 -14.06 7.65
CA GLN A 518 -29.35 -13.08 8.08
C GLN A 518 -30.45 -12.89 7.03
N GLY A 519 -30.09 -12.72 5.75
CA GLY A 519 -31.09 -12.59 4.69
C GLY A 519 -31.90 -13.87 4.48
N LEU A 520 -31.27 -15.06 4.56
CA LEU A 520 -31.98 -16.34 4.51
C LEU A 520 -32.98 -16.50 5.66
N CYS A 521 -32.62 -16.07 6.87
CA CYS A 521 -33.50 -16.06 8.02
C CYS A 521 -34.70 -15.11 7.82
N LYS A 522 -34.46 -13.92 7.24
CA LYS A 522 -35.50 -12.92 6.95
C LYS A 522 -36.51 -13.43 5.92
N ASP A 523 -36.04 -14.11 4.87
CA ASP A 523 -36.87 -14.71 3.80
C ASP A 523 -37.49 -16.07 4.18
N GLY A 524 -37.19 -16.59 5.38
CA GLY A 524 -37.75 -17.84 5.90
C GLY A 524 -37.10 -19.13 5.41
N HIS A 525 -35.94 -19.05 4.76
CA HIS A 525 -35.16 -20.20 4.29
C HIS A 525 -34.24 -20.78 5.38
N ILE A 526 -34.81 -21.13 6.54
CA ILE A 526 -34.04 -21.51 7.73
C ILE A 526 -33.12 -22.70 7.52
N PHE A 527 -33.57 -23.78 6.87
CA PHE A 527 -32.71 -24.96 6.68
C PHE A 527 -31.42 -24.63 5.91
N LYS A 528 -31.49 -23.71 4.94
CA LYS A 528 -30.31 -23.22 4.22
C LYS A 528 -29.46 -22.34 5.11
N ALA A 529 -30.07 -21.46 5.91
CA ALA A 529 -29.37 -20.63 6.89
C ALA A 529 -28.59 -21.49 7.91
N THR A 530 -29.21 -22.52 8.50
CA THR A 530 -28.57 -23.47 9.43
C THR A 530 -27.40 -24.22 8.77
N LYS A 531 -27.53 -24.58 7.48
CA LYS A 531 -26.45 -25.23 6.73
C LYS A 531 -25.24 -24.30 6.59
N PHE A 532 -25.44 -23.07 6.12
CA PHE A 532 -24.36 -22.08 6.00
C PHE A 532 -23.76 -21.69 7.36
N PHE A 533 -24.57 -21.63 8.41
CA PHE A 533 -24.10 -21.40 9.79
C PHE A 533 -23.18 -22.53 10.29
N LYS A 534 -23.48 -23.79 9.95
CA LYS A 534 -22.59 -24.91 10.26
C LYS A 534 -21.29 -24.84 9.46
N GLU A 535 -21.38 -24.48 8.19
CA GLU A 535 -20.21 -24.35 7.31
C GLU A 535 -19.27 -23.24 7.77
N MET A 536 -19.79 -22.06 8.11
CA MET A 536 -19.02 -20.95 8.69
C MET A 536 -18.16 -21.41 9.87
N ARG A 537 -18.75 -22.22 10.78
CA ARG A 537 -18.04 -22.78 11.94
C ARG A 537 -16.99 -23.82 11.55
N CYS A 538 -17.30 -24.71 10.61
CA CYS A 538 -16.34 -25.70 10.10
C CYS A 538 -15.12 -25.05 9.43
N SER A 539 -15.31 -23.89 8.81
CA SER A 539 -14.24 -23.07 8.21
C SER A 539 -13.40 -22.30 9.24
N GLY A 540 -13.68 -22.44 10.54
CA GLY A 540 -12.93 -21.81 11.61
C GLY A 540 -13.39 -20.40 12.01
N PHE A 541 -14.43 -19.86 11.37
CA PHE A 541 -15.00 -18.57 11.73
C PHE A 541 -15.91 -18.69 12.96
N LYS A 542 -15.81 -17.72 13.87
CA LYS A 542 -16.65 -17.66 15.08
C LYS A 542 -17.85 -16.75 14.79
N PRO A 543 -19.09 -17.26 14.84
CA PRO A 543 -20.27 -16.42 14.73
C PRO A 543 -20.30 -15.38 15.84
N ASP A 544 -20.72 -14.16 15.49
CA ASP A 544 -20.91 -13.11 16.48
C ASP A 544 -22.23 -13.31 17.25
N LEU A 545 -22.38 -12.54 18.33
CA LEU A 545 -23.57 -12.59 19.19
C LEU A 545 -24.85 -12.26 18.41
N VAL A 546 -24.77 -11.31 17.48
CA VAL A 546 -25.91 -10.83 16.70
C VAL A 546 -26.44 -11.93 15.79
N LEU A 547 -25.57 -12.67 15.12
CA LEU A 547 -25.96 -13.78 14.25
C LEU A 547 -26.59 -14.93 15.04
N TYR A 548 -26.09 -15.23 16.25
CA TYR A 548 -26.73 -16.20 17.14
C TYR A 548 -28.16 -15.76 17.53
N VAL A 549 -28.36 -14.48 17.84
CA VAL A 549 -29.68 -13.91 18.16
C VAL A 549 -30.62 -14.03 16.96
N ILE A 550 -30.20 -13.62 15.77
CA ILE A 550 -30.99 -13.69 14.54
C ILE A 550 -31.40 -15.14 14.22
N MET A 551 -30.47 -16.08 14.35
CA MET A 551 -30.74 -17.51 14.14
C MET A 551 -31.75 -18.06 15.16
N LEU A 552 -31.62 -17.71 16.45
CA LEU A 552 -32.58 -18.11 17.48
C LEU A 552 -33.97 -17.53 17.20
N GLU A 553 -34.06 -16.23 16.92
CA GLU A 553 -35.33 -15.56 16.57
C GLU A 553 -35.98 -16.21 15.35
N ALA A 554 -35.20 -16.53 14.31
CA ALA A 554 -35.69 -17.23 13.12
C ALA A 554 -36.21 -18.62 13.49
N HIS A 555 -35.45 -19.44 14.22
CA HIS A 555 -35.92 -20.77 14.63
C HIS A 555 -37.19 -20.72 15.48
N PHE A 556 -37.34 -19.75 16.39
CA PHE A 556 -38.59 -19.56 17.14
C PHE A 556 -39.75 -19.09 16.26
N ARG A 557 -39.52 -18.10 15.38
CA ARG A 557 -40.53 -17.54 14.48
C ARG A 557 -41.17 -18.60 13.58
N PHE A 558 -40.38 -19.59 13.13
CA PHE A 558 -40.86 -20.69 12.29
C PHE A 558 -41.11 -21.99 13.07
N LYS A 559 -41.14 -21.94 14.41
CA LYS A 559 -41.49 -23.05 15.32
C LYS A 559 -40.55 -24.26 15.28
N HIS A 560 -39.28 -24.07 14.96
CA HIS A 560 -38.24 -25.12 14.97
C HIS A 560 -37.56 -25.21 16.35
N VAL A 561 -38.30 -25.70 17.35
CA VAL A 561 -37.90 -25.66 18.77
C VAL A 561 -36.65 -26.51 19.06
N VAL A 562 -36.52 -27.68 18.43
CA VAL A 562 -35.37 -28.57 18.64
C VAL A 562 -34.07 -27.93 18.16
N ASP A 563 -34.09 -27.31 16.98
CA ASP A 563 -32.94 -26.61 16.42
C ASP A 563 -32.55 -25.39 17.29
N ALA A 564 -33.53 -24.66 17.83
CA ALA A 564 -33.30 -23.58 18.78
C ALA A 564 -32.64 -24.07 20.09
N MET A 565 -33.08 -25.22 20.60
CA MET A 565 -32.45 -25.87 21.77
C MET A 565 -31.01 -26.30 21.49
N MET A 566 -30.75 -26.87 20.31
CA MET A 566 -29.40 -27.24 19.89
C MET A 566 -28.49 -26.03 19.75
N LEU A 567 -28.99 -24.92 19.19
CA LEU A 567 -28.26 -23.66 19.07
C LEU A 567 -27.98 -23.06 20.45
N HIS A 568 -28.93 -23.14 21.38
CA HIS A 568 -28.73 -22.70 22.77
C HIS A 568 -27.62 -23.50 23.48
N ALA A 569 -27.60 -24.83 23.31
CA ALA A 569 -26.54 -25.67 23.85
C ALA A 569 -25.16 -25.35 23.23
N ASP A 570 -25.12 -25.01 21.94
CA ASP A 570 -23.90 -24.57 21.25
C ASP A 570 -23.35 -23.25 21.82
N ILE A 571 -24.22 -22.26 22.05
CA ILE A 571 -23.87 -20.97 22.67
C ILE A 571 -23.20 -21.19 24.04
N LEU A 572 -23.75 -22.09 24.85
CA LEU A 572 -23.20 -22.44 26.17
C LEU A 572 -21.82 -23.10 26.05
N LYS A 573 -21.66 -24.03 25.10
CA LYS A 573 -20.38 -24.72 24.85
C LYS A 573 -19.28 -23.77 24.36
N MET A 574 -19.65 -22.74 23.60
CA MET A 574 -18.71 -21.73 23.08
C MET A 574 -18.32 -20.68 24.13
N GLY A 575 -18.82 -20.78 25.37
CA GLY A 575 -18.45 -19.89 26.47
C GLY A 575 -19.09 -18.50 26.41
N VAL A 576 -20.12 -18.30 25.57
CA VAL A 576 -20.88 -17.05 25.47
C VAL A 576 -21.93 -17.02 26.60
N LEU A 577 -21.47 -16.96 27.85
CA LEU A 577 -22.35 -17.02 29.03
C LEU A 577 -22.73 -15.61 29.51
N ARG A 578 -24.05 -15.43 29.74
CA ARG A 578 -24.75 -14.21 30.17
C ARG A 578 -24.72 -13.04 29.18
N ASN A 579 -25.47 -13.18 28.09
CA ASN A 579 -25.93 -12.02 27.33
C ASN A 579 -27.43 -11.80 27.52
N THR A 580 -27.81 -10.59 27.99
CA THR A 580 -29.20 -10.21 28.27
C THR A 580 -30.11 -10.34 27.04
N SER A 581 -29.58 -10.10 25.84
CA SER A 581 -30.31 -10.23 24.58
C SER A 581 -30.68 -11.68 24.28
N ILE A 582 -29.74 -12.62 24.43
CA ILE A 582 -30.00 -14.05 24.22
C ILE A 582 -31.01 -14.58 25.24
N CYS A 583 -30.85 -14.23 26.53
CA CYS A 583 -31.78 -14.65 27.57
C CYS A 583 -33.20 -14.11 27.31
N ARG A 584 -33.32 -12.87 26.85
CA ARG A 584 -34.61 -12.26 26.49
C ARG A 584 -35.26 -13.02 25.34
N VAL A 585 -34.55 -13.25 24.23
CA VAL A 585 -35.07 -13.98 23.05
C VAL A 585 -35.52 -15.40 23.42
N LEU A 586 -34.72 -16.14 24.19
CA LEU A 586 -35.09 -17.48 24.67
C LEU A 586 -36.34 -17.41 25.57
N SER A 587 -36.39 -16.46 26.51
CA SER A 587 -37.52 -16.34 27.43
C SER A 587 -38.83 -16.00 26.72
N THR A 588 -38.78 -15.14 25.69
CA THR A 588 -39.93 -14.78 24.87
C THR A 588 -40.34 -15.96 23.99
N GLY A 589 -39.41 -16.56 23.25
CA GLY A 589 -39.68 -17.67 22.35
C GLY A 589 -40.28 -18.90 23.05
N TYR A 590 -39.75 -19.31 24.20
CA TYR A 590 -40.33 -20.42 24.97
C TYR A 590 -41.67 -20.08 25.64
N ARG A 591 -41.92 -18.82 25.96
CA ARG A 591 -43.19 -18.37 26.53
C ARG A 591 -44.30 -18.42 25.49
N GLU A 592 -44.05 -17.91 24.29
CA GLU A 592 -44.99 -17.94 23.16
C GLU A 592 -45.39 -19.37 22.78
N LEU A 593 -44.43 -20.30 22.79
CA LEU A 593 -44.68 -21.72 22.55
C LEU A 593 -45.53 -22.39 23.65
N ARG A 594 -45.42 -21.97 24.91
CA ARG A 594 -46.22 -22.50 26.02
C ARG A 594 -47.68 -22.04 25.98
N PHE A 595 -47.95 -20.80 25.58
CA PHE A 595 -49.31 -20.26 25.52
C PHE A 595 -50.16 -20.88 24.41
N GLU A 596 -49.58 -21.25 23.26
CA GLU A 596 -50.30 -21.92 22.18
C GLU A 596 -50.67 -23.38 22.49
N THR A 597 -49.84 -24.10 23.26
CA THR A 597 -50.17 -25.47 23.69
C THR A 597 -51.35 -25.53 24.65
N SER A 598 -51.64 -24.44 25.37
CA SER A 598 -52.81 -24.31 26.25
C SER A 598 -54.09 -23.83 25.53
N SER A 599 -54.01 -23.33 24.30
CA SER A 599 -55.18 -22.85 23.53
C SER A 599 -55.71 -23.85 22.50
N ASN A 600 -55.03 -24.98 22.27
CA ASN A 600 -55.49 -26.08 21.40
C ASN A 600 -56.16 -27.23 22.18
N VAL A 601 -56.54 -27.00 23.43
CA VAL A 601 -57.38 -27.91 24.22
C VAL A 601 -58.60 -27.13 24.71
N PHE A 602 -59.58 -26.95 23.82
CA PHE A 602 -60.97 -26.72 24.19
C PHE A 602 -61.89 -27.29 23.11
#